data_AF-C6HJY2-F1
#
_entry.id   AF-C6HJY2-F1
#
_cell.length_a   1.000
_cell.length_b   1.000
_cell.length_c   1.000
_cell.angle_alpha   90.00
_cell.angle_beta   90.00
_cell.angle_gamma   90.00
#
_symmetry.space_group_name_H-M   'P 1'
#
loop_
_entity.id
_entity.type
_entity.pdbx_description
1 polymer ?
#
loop_
_entity_poly.entity_id
_entity_poly.type
_entity_poly.pdbx_seq_one_letter_code
_entity_poly.pdbx_strand_id
1 'polypeptide(L)'
;MTVRLSLMISLREDMLTIFKVSLENAVDTMWLNILNMYFHPKDGFVLHPQIPLSAASSRRGNIAVARVNNAGHQELVILCESKRAEFEGRNAEWKEAIEQLTSYLNIVRSGFKPRMERTLYGIVGIGRYC
;
A
#
# COMPACT_ATOMS: atom_id res chain seq x y z
N MET A 1 5.78 9.61 -9.96
CA MET A 1 5.77 10.62 -8.88
C MET A 1 5.46 9.86 -7.59
N THR A 2 6.44 9.72 -6.70
CA THR A 2 6.28 9.02 -5.42
C THR A 2 6.09 10.08 -4.35
N VAL A 3 4.95 10.07 -3.67
CA VAL A 3 4.60 11.07 -2.66
C VAL A 3 4.90 10.50 -1.29
N ARG A 4 5.76 11.16 -0.52
CA ARG A 4 5.98 10.85 0.91
C ARG A 4 4.83 11.44 1.71
N LEU A 5 3.88 10.61 2.13
CA LEU A 5 2.79 11.01 3.02
C LEU A 5 3.15 10.64 4.46
N SER A 6 3.55 11.63 5.25
CA SER A 6 3.50 11.52 6.72
C SER A 6 2.12 12.01 7.16
N LEU A 7 1.12 11.11 7.21
CA LEU A 7 -0.20 11.44 7.72
C LEU A 7 -0.21 11.30 9.25
N MET A 8 -0.42 12.40 9.98
CA MET A 8 -0.73 12.37 11.40
C MET A 8 -2.25 12.28 11.54
N ILE A 9 -2.79 11.06 11.50
CA ILE A 9 -4.23 10.84 11.67
C ILE A 9 -4.51 10.74 13.18
N SER A 10 -5.26 11.70 13.71
CA SER A 10 -5.89 11.56 15.03
C SER A 10 -7.06 10.58 14.89
N LEU A 11 -6.75 9.30 15.03
CA LEU A 11 -7.74 8.23 15.16
C LEU A 11 -8.26 8.24 16.61
N ARG A 12 -9.55 7.95 16.82
CA ARG A 12 -10.09 7.74 18.17
C ARG A 12 -9.22 6.71 18.89
N GLU A 13 -8.88 6.98 20.15
CA GLU A 13 -7.82 6.31 20.93
C GLU A 13 -7.95 4.78 21.04
N ASP A 14 -9.09 4.21 20.63
CA ASP A 14 -9.46 2.84 20.95
C ASP A 14 -9.24 1.84 19.79
N MET A 15 -8.96 2.29 18.56
CA MET A 15 -9.13 1.42 17.38
C MET A 15 -7.85 0.99 16.64
N LEU A 16 -6.70 1.67 16.82
CA LEU A 16 -5.53 1.47 15.96
C LEU A 16 -4.18 1.83 16.66
N THR A 17 -3.97 1.41 17.90
CA THR A 17 -2.71 1.69 18.60
C THR A 17 -1.58 0.82 18.05
N ILE A 18 -0.69 1.43 17.27
CA ILE A 18 0.59 0.84 16.85
C ILE A 18 1.63 1.17 17.92
N PHE A 19 2.24 0.15 18.50
CA PHE A 19 3.36 0.29 19.43
C PHE A 19 4.68 0.17 18.68
N LYS A 20 5.78 0.63 19.29
CA LYS A 20 7.12 0.51 18.70
C LYS A 20 7.49 -0.93 18.33
N VAL A 21 7.01 -1.90 19.11
CA VAL A 21 7.23 -3.34 18.91
C VAL A 21 6.17 -4.00 18.01
N SER A 22 5.22 -3.23 17.46
CA SER A 22 4.20 -3.76 16.56
C SER A 22 4.85 -4.36 15.32
N LEU A 23 4.45 -5.60 15.04
CA LEU A 23 4.86 -6.32 13.85
C LEU A 23 4.22 -5.70 12.61
N GLU A 24 4.77 -6.06 11.44
CA GLU A 24 4.35 -5.54 10.14
C GLU A 24 2.87 -5.82 9.85
N ASN A 25 2.34 -6.97 10.28
CA ASN A 25 0.92 -7.31 10.13
C ASN A 25 -0.05 -6.34 10.85
N ALA A 26 0.37 -5.75 11.97
CA ALA A 26 -0.42 -4.75 12.68
C ALA A 26 -0.43 -3.43 11.90
N VAL A 27 0.73 -3.05 11.34
CA VAL A 27 0.86 -1.87 10.46
C VAL A 27 0.06 -2.07 9.17
N ASP A 28 0.09 -3.27 8.58
CA ASP A 28 -0.75 -3.65 7.43
C ASP A 28 -2.24 -3.53 7.78
N THR A 29 -2.66 -4.01 8.95
CA THR A 29 -4.06 -3.91 9.39
C THR A 29 -4.49 -2.44 9.56
N MET A 30 -3.61 -1.60 10.12
CA MET A 30 -3.85 -0.17 10.23
C MET A 30 -4.05 0.49 8.86
N TRP A 31 -3.13 0.25 7.92
CA TRP A 31 -3.23 0.81 6.57
C TRP A 31 -4.42 0.26 5.81
N LEU A 32 -4.76 -1.02 6.00
CA LEU A 32 -5.95 -1.62 5.39
C LEU A 32 -7.22 -0.90 5.87
N ASN A 33 -7.32 -0.65 7.17
CA ASN A 33 -8.45 0.08 7.75
C ASN A 33 -8.52 1.52 7.25
N ILE A 34 -7.40 2.24 7.21
CA ILE A 34 -7.33 3.61 6.67
C ILE A 34 -7.78 3.62 5.21
N LEU A 35 -7.21 2.75 4.37
CA LEU A 35 -7.55 2.69 2.94
C LEU A 35 -9.03 2.32 2.73
N ASN A 36 -9.59 1.43 3.55
CA ASN A 36 -10.99 1.01 3.45
C ASN A 36 -11.97 2.17 3.76
N MET A 37 -11.54 3.19 4.51
CA MET A 37 -12.34 4.42 4.73
C MET A 37 -12.44 5.29 3.48
N TYR A 38 -11.46 5.23 2.58
CA TYR A 38 -11.40 6.07 1.38
C TYR A 38 -11.76 5.33 0.08
N PHE A 39 -11.58 4.00 0.04
CA PHE A 39 -11.78 3.18 -1.16
C PHE A 39 -12.85 2.12 -0.90
N HIS A 40 -14.12 2.51 -0.98
CA HIS A 40 -15.22 1.63 -0.61
C HIS A 40 -15.68 0.74 -1.78
N PRO A 41 -16.10 -0.52 -1.54
CA PRO A 41 -16.65 -1.39 -2.58
C PRO A 41 -17.87 -0.82 -3.32
N LYS A 42 -18.65 0.01 -2.64
CA LYS A 42 -19.81 0.72 -3.24
C LYS A 42 -19.39 1.69 -4.35
N ASP A 43 -18.17 2.19 -4.31
CA ASP A 43 -17.61 3.10 -5.30
C ASP A 43 -16.78 2.36 -6.37
N GLY A 44 -16.84 1.02 -6.36
CA GLY A 44 -16.14 0.16 -7.32
C GLY A 44 -14.68 -0.11 -6.98
N PHE A 45 -14.27 -0.03 -5.71
CA PHE A 45 -12.92 -0.37 -5.27
C PHE A 45 -12.85 -1.69 -4.50
N VAL A 46 -11.73 -2.41 -4.65
CA VAL A 46 -11.45 -3.64 -3.92
C VAL A 46 -10.05 -3.55 -3.33
N LEU A 47 -9.93 -3.90 -2.04
CA LEU A 47 -8.66 -3.94 -1.33
C LEU A 47 -8.16 -5.38 -1.25
N HIS A 48 -6.87 -5.58 -1.50
CA HIS A 48 -6.22 -6.88 -1.46
C HIS A 48 -5.05 -6.87 -0.47
N PRO A 49 -5.12 -7.64 0.63
CA PRO A 49 -3.95 -7.91 1.45
C PRO A 49 -3.04 -8.92 0.74
N GLN A 50 -1.73 -8.71 0.84
CA GLN A 50 -0.67 -9.59 0.31
C GLN A 50 -0.88 -9.99 -1.16
N ILE A 51 -0.90 -9.04 -2.08
CA ILE A 51 -1.14 -9.35 -3.50
C ILE A 51 0.15 -9.83 -4.20
N PRO A 52 0.11 -10.89 -5.04
CA PRO A 52 1.24 -11.18 -5.93
C PRO A 52 1.44 -10.03 -6.93
N LEU A 53 2.69 -9.61 -7.16
CA LEU A 53 2.98 -8.47 -8.04
C LEU A 53 2.86 -8.80 -9.52
N SER A 54 3.11 -10.06 -9.89
CA SER A 54 2.86 -10.60 -11.21
C SER A 54 2.82 -12.12 -11.14
N ALA A 55 2.27 -12.79 -12.17
CA ALA A 55 2.28 -14.24 -12.25
C ALA A 55 3.70 -14.84 -12.29
N ALA A 56 4.69 -14.06 -12.72
CA ALA A 56 6.09 -14.47 -12.83
C ALA A 56 6.96 -14.10 -11.62
N SER A 57 6.41 -13.39 -10.62
CA SER A 57 7.15 -12.95 -9.44
C SER A 57 6.67 -13.69 -8.20
N SER A 58 7.61 -14.18 -7.39
CA SER A 58 7.32 -14.69 -6.04
C SER A 58 7.11 -13.57 -5.01
N ARG A 59 7.35 -12.31 -5.39
CA ARG A 59 7.21 -11.16 -4.50
C ARG A 59 5.74 -10.78 -4.35
N ARG A 60 5.38 -10.34 -3.15
CA ARG A 60 4.03 -9.89 -2.79
C ARG A 60 4.12 -8.49 -2.21
N GLY A 61 3.22 -7.62 -2.62
CA GLY A 61 3.06 -6.31 -1.98
C GLY A 61 2.16 -6.40 -0.75
N ASN A 62 2.33 -5.52 0.22
CA ASN A 62 1.58 -5.62 1.49
C ASN A 62 0.07 -5.43 1.26
N ILE A 63 -0.32 -4.34 0.59
CA ILE A 63 -1.73 -4.02 0.32
C ILE A 63 -1.85 -3.42 -1.07
N ALA A 64 -2.93 -3.74 -1.77
CA ALA A 64 -3.25 -3.08 -3.01
C ALA A 64 -4.71 -2.64 -3.09
N VAL A 65 -4.94 -1.54 -3.81
CA VAL A 65 -6.27 -1.07 -4.16
C VAL A 65 -6.46 -1.27 -5.66
N ALA A 66 -7.54 -1.94 -6.03
CA ALA A 66 -7.96 -2.11 -7.40
C ALA A 66 -9.30 -1.40 -7.65
N ARG A 67 -9.46 -0.83 -8.82
CA ARG A 67 -10.74 -0.31 -9.32
C ARG A 67 -11.37 -1.35 -10.24
N VAL A 68 -12.65 -1.62 -10.07
CA VAL A 68 -13.43 -2.46 -10.98
C VAL A 68 -13.86 -1.58 -12.15
N ASN A 69 -13.49 -1.98 -13.37
CA ASN A 69 -13.92 -1.27 -14.58
C ASN A 69 -15.33 -1.73 -15.04
N ASN A 70 -15.87 -1.09 -16.08
CA ASN A 70 -17.21 -1.38 -16.60
C ASN A 70 -17.37 -2.82 -17.12
N ALA A 71 -16.28 -3.53 -17.42
CA ALA A 71 -16.29 -4.93 -17.84
C ALA A 71 -16.18 -5.91 -16.65
N GLY A 72 -16.16 -5.41 -15.41
CA GLY A 72 -15.99 -6.22 -14.21
C GLY A 72 -14.55 -6.63 -13.91
N HIS A 73 -13.58 -6.16 -14.69
CA HIS A 73 -12.17 -6.46 -14.44
C HIS A 73 -11.56 -5.53 -13.40
N GLN A 74 -10.73 -6.08 -12.53
CA GLN A 74 -10.00 -5.34 -11.52
C GLN A 74 -8.70 -4.76 -12.10
N GLU A 75 -8.52 -3.47 -11.92
CA GLU A 75 -7.34 -2.73 -12.36
C GLU A 75 -6.63 -2.14 -11.15
N LEU A 76 -5.38 -2.52 -10.93
CA LEU A 76 -4.59 -2.00 -9.83
C LEU A 76 -4.37 -0.50 -9.99
N VAL A 77 -4.66 0.27 -8.94
CA VAL A 77 -4.50 1.74 -8.92
C VAL A 77 -3.54 2.21 -7.83
N ILE A 78 -3.43 1.47 -6.71
CA ILE A 78 -2.51 1.78 -5.61
C ILE A 78 -1.80 0.50 -5.16
N LEU A 79 -0.50 0.60 -4.95
CA LEU A 79 0.26 -0.31 -4.10
C LEU A 79 0.67 0.41 -2.81
N CYS A 80 0.46 -0.25 -1.68
CA CYS A 80 0.94 0.21 -0.40
C CYS A 80 1.94 -0.80 0.15
N GLU A 81 3.16 -0.31 0.36
CA GLU A 81 4.21 -1.03 1.08
C GLU A 81 4.30 -0.47 2.49
N SER A 82 4.26 -1.35 3.48
CA SER A 82 4.28 -0.97 4.87
C SER A 82 5.54 -1.52 5.56
N LYS A 83 6.02 -0.82 6.58
CA LYS A 83 7.17 -1.24 7.39
C LYS A 83 6.86 -1.10 8.87
N ARG A 84 7.57 -1.89 9.69
CA ARG A 84 7.41 -1.93 11.15
C ARG A 84 7.62 -0.56 11.78
N ALA A 85 6.90 -0.30 12.88
CA ALA A 85 6.91 0.99 13.55
C ALA A 85 8.28 1.37 14.13
N GLU A 86 9.09 0.38 14.52
CA GLU A 86 10.47 0.61 14.99
C GLU A 86 11.39 1.30 13.97
N PHE A 87 10.99 1.32 12.69
CA PHE A 87 11.73 1.92 11.59
C PHE A 87 11.37 3.37 11.30
N GLU A 88 10.37 3.95 11.99
CA GLU A 88 9.87 5.32 11.72
C GLU A 88 10.99 6.37 11.71
N GLY A 89 11.88 6.32 12.71
CA GLY A 89 12.99 7.27 12.86
C GLY A 89 14.22 6.96 12.01
N ARG A 90 14.21 5.89 11.21
CA ARG A 90 15.38 5.41 10.47
C ARG A 90 15.26 5.80 8.99
N ASN A 91 15.95 6.88 8.59
CA ASN A 91 15.93 7.37 7.21
C ASN A 91 16.36 6.31 6.16
N ALA A 92 17.25 5.39 6.54
CA ALA A 92 17.66 4.29 5.67
C ALA A 92 16.50 3.35 5.32
N GLU A 93 15.64 3.04 6.30
CA GLU A 93 14.47 2.16 6.12
C GLU A 93 13.42 2.82 5.21
N TRP A 94 13.21 4.13 5.36
CA TRP A 94 12.35 4.89 4.44
C TRP A 94 12.87 4.84 3.01
N LYS A 95 14.17 5.00 2.82
CA LYS A 95 14.80 4.94 1.49
C LYS A 95 14.63 3.56 0.87
N GLU A 96 14.94 2.51 1.62
CA GLU A 96 14.79 1.12 1.17
C GLU A 96 13.33 0.79 0.82
N ALA A 97 12.37 1.22 1.65
CA ALA A 97 10.95 1.00 1.37
C ALA A 97 10.47 1.71 0.09
N ILE A 98 10.98 2.93 -0.18
CA ILE A 98 10.70 3.64 -1.44
C ILE A 98 11.31 2.91 -2.64
N GLU A 99 12.53 2.42 -2.51
CA GLU A 99 13.21 1.65 -3.57
C GLU A 99 12.48 0.33 -3.85
N GLN A 100 12.06 -0.39 -2.80
CA GLN A 100 11.24 -1.59 -2.90
C GLN A 100 9.91 -1.31 -3.61
N LEU A 101 9.15 -0.31 -3.14
CA LEU A 101 7.88 0.06 -3.77
C LEU A 101 8.08 0.47 -5.24
N THR A 102 9.15 1.21 -5.55
CA THR A 102 9.47 1.59 -6.93
C THR A 102 9.72 0.36 -7.81
N SER A 103 10.48 -0.61 -7.31
CA SER A 103 10.68 -1.90 -7.99
C SER A 103 9.35 -2.61 -8.23
N TYR A 104 8.44 -2.61 -7.24
CA TYR A 104 7.16 -3.30 -7.32
C TYR A 104 6.22 -2.65 -8.33
N LEU A 105 6.16 -1.31 -8.32
CA LEU A 105 5.42 -0.53 -9.31
C LEU A 105 5.90 -0.84 -10.74
N ASN A 106 7.21 -1.00 -10.94
CA ASN A 106 7.78 -1.36 -12.24
C ASN A 106 7.39 -2.79 -12.68
N ILE A 107 7.37 -3.76 -11.74
CA ILE A 107 6.91 -5.13 -12.03
C ILE A 107 5.44 -5.14 -12.43
N VAL A 108 4.59 -4.41 -11.71
CA VAL A 108 3.16 -4.34 -12.06
C VAL A 108 2.97 -3.66 -13.41
N ARG A 109 3.67 -2.54 -13.65
CA ARG A 109 3.57 -1.79 -14.91
C ARG A 109 4.03 -2.60 -16.11
N SER A 110 5.03 -3.47 -15.99
CA SER A 110 5.48 -4.30 -17.11
C SER A 110 4.42 -5.32 -17.55
N GLY A 111 3.45 -5.65 -16.69
CA GLY A 111 2.28 -6.47 -17.04
C GLY A 111 1.19 -5.71 -17.80
N PHE A 112 1.28 -4.39 -17.94
CA PHE A 112 0.27 -3.59 -18.63
C PHE A 112 0.42 -3.68 -20.15
N LYS A 113 -0.71 -3.62 -20.87
CA LYS A 113 -0.70 -3.59 -22.33
C LYS A 113 -0.04 -2.29 -22.82
N PRO A 114 0.79 -2.31 -23.89
CA PRO A 114 1.59 -1.16 -24.35
C PRO A 114 0.84 0.14 -24.72
N ARG A 115 -0.49 0.12 -24.77
CA ARG A 115 -1.35 1.27 -25.13
C ARG A 115 -2.30 1.70 -24.02
N MET A 116 -2.16 1.14 -22.82
CA MET A 116 -2.94 1.56 -21.66
C MET A 116 -2.10 2.48 -20.79
N GLU A 117 -2.28 3.78 -20.96
CA GLU A 117 -1.79 4.76 -19.98
C GLU A 117 -2.65 4.63 -18.72
N ARG A 118 -2.09 3.97 -17.70
CA ARG A 118 -2.71 3.85 -16.38
C ARG A 118 -1.78 4.46 -15.35
N THR A 119 -2.33 5.36 -14.55
CA THR A 119 -1.61 5.89 -13.40
C THR A 119 -1.68 4.88 -12.26
N LEU A 120 -0.51 4.34 -11.90
CA LEU A 120 -0.33 3.53 -10.71
C LEU A 120 0.37 4.37 -9.64
N TYR A 121 -0.28 4.51 -8.49
CA TYR A 121 0.22 5.25 -7.34
C TYR A 121 0.85 4.30 -6.31
N GLY A 122 1.80 4.84 -5.54
CA GLY A 122 2.49 4.10 -4.49
C GLY A 122 2.39 4.83 -3.15
N ILE A 123 2.16 4.08 -2.08
CA ILE A 123 2.19 4.55 -0.70
C ILE A 123 3.28 3.78 0.04
N VAL A 124 4.20 4.50 0.69
CA VAL A 124 5.06 3.90 1.72
C VAL A 124 4.52 4.34 3.07
N GLY A 125 4.15 3.37 3.90
CA GLY A 125 3.65 3.60 5.24
C GLY A 125 4.58 3.00 6.29
N ILE A 126 5.22 3.81 7.13
CA ILE A 126 5.87 3.30 8.34
C ILE A 126 4.97 3.60 9.52
N GLY A 127 4.67 2.59 10.34
CA GLY A 127 3.86 2.77 11.54
C GLY A 127 4.48 3.84 12.44
N ARG A 128 3.64 4.76 12.95
CA ARG A 128 4.04 5.72 13.97
C ARG A 128 3.57 5.20 15.32
N TYR A 129 4.48 5.12 16.29
CA TYR A 129 4.10 4.77 17.64
C TYR A 129 3.74 6.05 18.43
N CYS A 130 2.69 5.94 19.24
CA CYS A 130 2.33 6.94 20.23
C CYS A 130 2.99 6.61 21.57
#